data_AF-A0A2D7BTI5-F1
#
_entry.id   AF-A0A2D7BTI5-F1
#
_cell.length_a   1.000
_cell.length_b   1.000
_cell.length_c   1.000
_cell.angle_alpha   90.00
_cell.angle_beta   90.00
_cell.angle_gamma   90.00
#
_symmetry.space_group_name_H-M   'P 1'
#
loop_
_entity.id
_entity.type
_entity.pdbx_description
1 polymer ?
#
loop_
_entity_poly.entity_id
_entity_poly.type
_entity_poly.pdbx_seq_one_letter_code
_entity_poly.pdbx_strand_id
1 'polypeptide(L)'
;MTKTITTEISDAMYKALESAASDPAEWAKSAIELRCREAYDEIYRTTVDRYLEEGITVPSSKDEIVLDAFTRGWVKTVAQRNAEFDDELDAKG
;
A
#
# COMPACT_ATOMS: atom_id res chain seq x y z
N MET A 1 5.08 -9.84 10.63
CA MET A 1 4.13 -10.78 9.99
C MET A 1 4.28 -10.65 8.49
N THR A 2 4.38 -11.76 7.74
CA THR A 2 4.47 -11.74 6.27
C THR A 2 3.10 -11.95 5.63
N LYS A 3 2.92 -11.48 4.39
CA LYS A 3 1.73 -11.70 3.57
C LYS A 3 2.16 -12.15 2.18
N THR A 4 1.38 -13.02 1.55
CA THR A 4 1.63 -13.54 0.20
C THR A 4 0.55 -13.03 -0.76
N ILE A 5 0.98 -12.57 -1.94
CA ILE A 5 0.09 -12.17 -3.05
C ILE A 5 0.32 -13.16 -4.19
N THR A 6 -0.75 -13.80 -4.67
CA THR A 6 -0.73 -14.72 -5.82
C THR A 6 -1.51 -14.13 -6.98
N THR A 7 -1.06 -14.34 -8.21
CA THR A 7 -1.75 -13.88 -9.42
C THR A 7 -1.58 -14.92 -10.52
N GLU A 8 -2.68 -15.19 -11.22
CA GLU A 8 -2.69 -16.00 -12.44
C GLU A 8 -2.70 -15.06 -13.65
N ILE A 9 -1.85 -15.35 -14.64
CA ILE A 9 -1.82 -14.65 -15.92
C ILE A 9 -1.98 -15.67 -17.03
N SER A 10 -2.53 -15.25 -18.18
CA SER A 10 -2.67 -16.14 -19.32
C SER A 10 -1.31 -16.51 -19.91
N ASP A 11 -1.25 -17.64 -20.62
CA ASP A 11 -0.05 -18.08 -21.34
C ASP A 11 0.49 -16.99 -22.28
N ALA A 12 -0.41 -16.25 -22.94
CA ALA A 12 -0.03 -15.14 -23.82
C ALA A 12 0.65 -13.99 -23.04
N MET A 13 0.14 -13.64 -21.85
CA MET A 13 0.75 -12.63 -20.99
C MET A 13 2.10 -13.10 -20.44
N TYR A 14 2.20 -14.36 -20.03
CA TYR A 14 3.47 -14.94 -19.58
C TYR A 14 4.52 -14.89 -20.69
N LYS A 15 4.14 -15.29 -21.91
CA LYS A 15 5.03 -15.26 -23.07
C LYS A 15 5.46 -13.85 -23.45
N ALA A 16 4.56 -12.87 -23.32
CA ALA A 16 4.90 -11.47 -23.52
C ALA A 16 5.91 -10.98 -22.47
N LEU A 17 5.76 -11.38 -21.20
CA LEU A 17 6.68 -11.00 -20.13
C LEU A 17 8.08 -11.60 -20.32
N GLU A 18 8.18 -12.83 -20.83
CA GLU A 18 9.48 -13.44 -21.21
C GLU A 18 10.26 -12.61 -22.24
N SER A 19 9.61 -11.74 -23.02
CA SER A 19 10.31 -10.84 -23.96
C SER A 19 11.00 -9.66 -23.25
N ALA A 20 10.53 -9.29 -22.05
CA ALA A 20 11.02 -8.17 -21.26
C ALA A 20 11.88 -8.61 -20.05
N ALA A 21 11.74 -9.86 -19.61
CA ALA A 21 12.44 -10.40 -18.46
C ALA A 21 12.88 -11.86 -18.69
N SER A 22 14.12 -12.19 -18.34
CA SER A 22 14.65 -13.56 -18.43
C SER A 22 14.05 -14.51 -17.40
N ASP A 23 13.55 -13.97 -16.28
CA ASP A 23 12.78 -14.69 -15.27
C ASP A 23 11.51 -13.88 -14.96
N PRO A 24 10.37 -14.22 -15.57
CA PRO A 24 9.10 -13.51 -15.38
C PRO A 24 8.63 -13.49 -13.92
N ALA A 25 8.90 -14.55 -13.15
CA ALA A 25 8.42 -14.68 -11.78
C ALA A 25 9.20 -13.77 -10.83
N GLU A 26 10.53 -13.77 -10.91
CA GLU A 26 11.36 -12.88 -10.08
C GLU A 26 11.17 -11.40 -10.47
N TRP A 27 10.97 -11.11 -11.76
CA TRP A 27 10.62 -9.78 -12.21
C TRP A 27 9.30 -9.30 -11.59
N ALA A 28 8.25 -10.12 -11.65
CA ALA A 28 6.94 -9.78 -11.10
C ALA A 28 7.01 -9.55 -9.57
N LYS A 29 7.74 -10.42 -8.86
CA LYS A 29 7.99 -10.26 -7.42
C LYS A 29 8.70 -8.94 -7.11
N SER A 30 9.78 -8.62 -7.84
CA SER A 30 10.53 -7.37 -7.66
C SER A 30 9.66 -6.14 -7.94
N ALA A 31 8.83 -6.19 -8.99
CA ALA A 31 7.90 -5.11 -9.33
C ALA A 31 6.88 -4.85 -8.20
N ILE A 32 6.32 -5.92 -7.61
CA ILE A 32 5.42 -5.83 -6.47
C ILE A 32 6.15 -5.28 -5.24
N GLU A 33 7.34 -5.78 -4.91
CA GLU A 33 8.13 -5.32 -3.77
C GLU A 33 8.49 -3.83 -3.87
N LEU A 34 8.88 -3.38 -5.06
CA LEU A 34 9.17 -1.97 -5.31
C LEU A 34 7.92 -1.12 -5.07
N ARG A 35 6.77 -1.52 -5.62
CA ARG A 35 5.52 -0.77 -5.45
C ARG A 35 5.08 -0.72 -3.98
N CYS A 36 5.24 -1.83 -3.25
CA CYS A 36 4.97 -1.88 -1.81
C CYS A 36 5.90 -0.93 -1.04
N ARG A 37 7.20 -0.91 -1.35
CA ARG A 37 8.17 -0.02 -0.71
C ARG A 37 7.83 1.45 -0.97
N GLU A 38 7.51 1.83 -2.20
CA GLU A 38 7.15 3.21 -2.53
C GLU A 38 5.95 3.70 -1.72
N ALA A 39 4.86 2.93 -1.69
CA ALA A 39 3.66 3.30 -0.93
C ALA A 39 3.94 3.37 0.58
N TYR A 40 4.74 2.44 1.09
CA TYR A 40 5.17 2.41 2.48
C TYR A 40 6.06 3.61 2.87
N ASP A 41 6.97 4.00 1.99
CA ASP A 41 7.86 5.16 2.16
C ASP A 41 7.08 6.47 2.15
N GLU A 42 6.11 6.61 1.24
CA GLU A 42 5.22 7.77 1.13
C GLU A 42 4.39 7.97 2.41
N ILE A 43 3.75 6.90 2.89
CA ILE A 43 2.97 6.92 4.14
C ILE A 43 3.86 7.27 5.32
N TYR A 44 5.02 6.64 5.44
CA TYR A 44 5.94 6.93 6.54
C TYR A 44 6.34 8.41 6.59
N ARG A 45 6.76 8.99 5.45
CA ARG A 45 7.21 10.39 5.41
C ARG A 45 6.12 11.34 5.87
N THR A 46 4.93 11.22 5.28
CA THR A 46 3.78 12.06 5.62
C THR A 46 3.32 11.87 7.07
N THR A 47 3.41 10.65 7.59
CA THR A 47 3.01 10.33 8.97
C THR A 47 3.99 10.89 9.99
N VAL A 48 5.31 10.81 9.74
CA VAL A 48 6.31 11.39 10.64
C VAL A 48 6.11 12.90 10.78
N ASP A 49 5.87 13.60 9.67
CA ASP A 49 5.57 15.03 9.70
C ASP A 49 4.32 15.29 10.56
N ARG A 50 3.29 14.44 10.43
CA ARG A 50 2.06 14.53 11.23
C ARG A 50 2.29 14.33 12.73
N TYR A 51 3.13 13.38 13.14
CA TYR A 51 3.50 13.21 14.55
C TYR A 51 4.15 14.48 15.12
N LEU A 52 5.05 15.10 14.34
CA LEU A 52 5.74 16.33 14.75
C LEU A 52 4.77 17.51 14.86
N GLU A 53 3.82 17.63 13.92
CA GLU A 53 2.77 18.66 13.94
C GLU A 53 1.84 18.51 15.16
N GLU A 54 1.46 17.28 15.51
CA GLU A 54 0.58 17.01 16.66
C GLU A 54 1.34 16.99 18.00
N GLY A 55 2.68 17.13 17.99
CA GLY A 55 3.51 17.10 19.21
C GLY A 55 3.55 15.74 19.89
N ILE A 56 3.37 14.66 19.13
CA ILE A 56 3.32 13.28 19.61
C ILE A 56 4.68 12.60 19.38
N THR A 57 5.11 11.77 20.32
CA THR A 57 6.35 10.98 20.18
C THR A 57 6.26 10.05 18.97
N VAL A 58 7.26 10.14 18.09
CA VAL A 58 7.40 9.26 16.92
C VAL A 58 7.80 7.85 17.38
N PRO A 59 7.08 6.79 16.94
CA PRO A 59 7.47 5.41 17.21
C PRO A 59 8.87 5.03 16.70
N SER A 60 9.40 3.91 17.20
CA SER A 60 10.80 3.52 16.99
C SER A 60 11.08 2.83 15.66
N SER A 61 10.04 2.34 15.00
CA SER A 61 10.15 1.64 13.72
C SER A 61 9.18 2.18 12.70
N LYS A 62 9.58 2.05 11.43
CA LYS A 62 8.75 2.48 10.30
C LYS A 62 7.46 1.66 10.17
N ASP A 63 7.49 0.37 10.54
CA ASP A 63 6.30 -0.49 10.55
C ASP A 63 5.27 0.02 11.57
N GLU A 64 5.72 0.35 12.79
CA GLU A 64 4.86 0.91 13.83
C GLU A 64 4.23 2.23 13.36
N ILE A 65 5.03 3.12 12.76
CA ILE A 65 4.57 4.41 12.24
C ILE A 65 3.48 4.22 11.18
N VAL A 66 3.72 3.36 10.18
CA VAL A 66 2.76 3.15 9.09
C VAL A 66 1.48 2.50 9.60
N LEU A 67 1.58 1.49 10.47
CA LEU A 67 0.40 0.83 11.04
C LEU A 67 -0.41 1.76 11.95
N ASP A 68 0.26 2.55 12.80
CA ASP A 68 -0.40 3.50 13.70
C ASP A 68 -1.10 4.63 12.91
N ALA A 69 -0.56 5.04 11.75
CA ALA A 69 -1.24 5.98 10.85
C ALA A 69 -2.63 5.49 10.42
N PHE A 70 -2.77 4.19 10.13
CA PHE A 70 -4.06 3.57 9.82
C PHE A 70 -4.94 3.42 11.07
N THR A 71 -4.36 3.05 12.21
CA THR A 71 -5.11 2.95 13.49
C THR A 71 -5.70 4.28 13.92
N ARG A 72 -4.98 5.38 13.73
CA ARG A 72 -5.43 6.75 14.04
C ARG A 72 -6.37 7.33 12.99
N GLY A 73 -6.52 6.68 11.83
CA GLY A 73 -7.31 7.17 10.71
C GLY A 73 -6.69 8.37 9.99
N TRP A 74 -5.40 8.68 10.24
CA TRP A 74 -4.66 9.70 9.49
C TRP A 74 -4.48 9.29 8.03
N VAL A 75 -4.32 7.98 7.79
CA VAL A 75 -4.31 7.37 6.47
C VAL A 75 -5.45 6.38 6.37
N LYS A 76 -6.14 6.39 5.23
CA LYS A 76 -7.22 5.45 4.92
C LYS A 76 -6.81 4.55 3.76
N THR A 77 -7.23 3.29 3.82
CA THR A 77 -7.19 2.40 2.66
C THR A 77 -8.16 2.90 1.59
N VAL A 78 -7.97 2.47 0.35
CA VAL A 78 -8.92 2.76 -0.75
C VAL A 78 -10.31 2.22 -0.39
N ALA A 79 -10.40 1.01 0.17
CA ALA A 79 -11.67 0.41 0.57
C ALA A 79 -12.42 1.26 1.61
N GLN A 80 -11.71 1.80 2.61
CA GLN A 80 -12.32 2.71 3.59
C GLN A 80 -12.84 4.00 2.93
N ARG A 81 -12.05 4.61 2.03
CA ARG A 81 -12.51 5.82 1.31
C ARG A 81 -13.73 5.55 0.42
N ASN A 82 -13.77 4.39 -0.23
CA ASN A 82 -14.91 4.01 -1.07
C ASN A 82 -16.17 3.78 -0.22
N ALA A 83 -16.05 3.07 0.90
CA ALA A 83 -17.18 2.85 1.81
C ALA A 83 -17.75 4.17 2.35
N GLU A 84 -16.88 5.11 2.74
CA GLU A 84 -17.31 6.44 3.21
C GLU A 84 -18.03 7.25 2.11
N PHE A 85 -17.58 7.12 0.86
CA PHE A 85 -18.22 7.78 -0.27
C PHE A 85 -19.60 7.17 -0.57
N ASP A 86 -19.73 5.84 -0.52
CA ASP A 86 -20.99 5.15 -0.72
C ASP A 86 -22.00 5.53 0.38
N ASP A 87 -21.57 5.56 1.65
CA ASP A 87 -22.39 6.00 2.79
C ASP A 87 -22.85 7.48 2.63
N GLU A 88 -22.00 8.35 2.10
CA GLU A 88 -22.34 9.77 1.86
C GLU A 88 -23.37 9.94 0.72
N LEU A 89 -23.31 9.09 -0.31
CA LEU A 89 -24.30 9.07 -1.38
C LEU A 89 -25.66 8.61 -0.85
N ASP A 90 -25.69 7.56 -0.04
CA ASP A 90 -26.92 7.03 0.56
C ASP A 90 -27.55 8.02 1.54
N ALA A 91 -26.75 8.78 2.30
CA ALA A 91 -27.26 9.79 3.23
C ALA A 91 -27.88 11.03 2.54
N LYS A 92 -27.63 11.23 1.25
CA LYS A 92 -28.15 12.36 0.46
C LYS A 92 -29.37 12.00 -0.42
N GLY A 93 -29.71 10.71 -0.53
CA GLY A 93 -30.88 10.20 -1.26
C GLY A 93 -32.12 10.08 -0.39
#